data_AF-A0A966G0L7-F1
#
_entry.id   AF-A0A966G0L7-F1
#
_cell.length_a   1.000
_cell.length_b   1.000
_cell.length_c   1.000
_cell.angle_alpha   90.00
_cell.angle_beta   90.00
_cell.angle_gamma   90.00
#
_symmetry.space_group_name_H-M   'P 1'
#
loop_
_entity.id
_entity.type
_entity.pdbx_description
1 polymer ?
#
loop_
_entity_poly.entity_id
_entity_poly.type
_entity_poly.pdbx_seq_one_letter_code
_entity_poly.pdbx_strand_id
1 'polypeptide(L)' 'MSLKDRAKATAKNIEGKIQEAVGDLTGDPKAQAEGKEKQAEARVRHTVEDVKDEVKKIVD' A
#
# COMPACT_ATOMS: atom_id res chain seq x y z
N MET A 1 2.52 20.39 8.91
CA MET A 1 3.03 19.17 9.58
C MET A 1 4.20 19.54 10.47
N SER A 2 4.19 19.11 11.74
CA SER A 2 5.21 19.43 12.74
C SER A 2 6.45 18.53 12.60
N LEU A 3 7.59 18.94 13.16
CA LEU A 3 8.82 18.13 13.23
C LEU A 3 8.59 16.77 13.91
N LYS A 4 7.67 16.72 14.89
CA LYS A 4 7.24 15.46 15.52
C LYS A 4 6.57 14.51 14.52
N ASP A 5 5.75 15.03 13.61
CA ASP A 5 5.09 14.21 12.59
C ASP A 5 6.11 13.63 11.60
N ARG A 6 7.13 14.42 11.23
CA ARG A 6 8.23 13.93 10.38
C ARG A 6 9.03 12.83 11.06
N ALA A 7 9.42 13.01 12.32
CA ALA A 7 10.15 11.99 13.07
C ALA A 7 9.35 10.68 13.21
N LYS A 8 8.04 10.80 13.46
CA LYS A 8 7.13 9.64 13.57
C LYS A 8 6.96 8.91 12.24
N ALA A 9 6.92 9.66 11.13
CA ALA A 9 6.88 9.11 9.78
C ALA A 9 8.20 8.39 9.42
N THR A 10 9.35 8.96 9.78
CA THR A 10 10.66 8.34 9.58
C THR A 10 10.80 7.05 10.40
N ALA A 11 10.37 7.05 11.67
CA ALA A 11 10.38 5.85 12.51
C ALA A 11 9.53 4.73 11.91
N LYS A 12 8.30 5.03 11.48
CA LYS A 12 7.43 4.05 10.79
C LYS A 12 8.03 3.51 9.50
N ASN A 13 8.72 4.35 8.73
CA ASN A 13 9.39 3.89 7.51
C ASN A 13 10.55 2.92 7.79
N ILE A 14 11.30 3.14 8.88
CA ILE A 14 12.39 2.23 9.28
C ILE A 14 11.80 0.90 9.76
N GLU A 15 10.76 0.94 10.58
CA GLU A 15 10.06 -0.24 11.06
C GLU A 15 9.45 -1.06 9.92
N GLY A 16 8.81 -0.38 8.96
CA GLY A 16 8.28 -1.00 7.74
C GLY A 16 9.37 -1.68 6.90
N LYS A 17 10.52 -1.04 6.71
CA LYS A 17 11.66 -1.64 6.00
C LYS A 17 12.23 -2.87 6.70
N ILE A 18 12.25 -2.87 8.04
CA ILE A 18 12.68 -4.03 8.82
C ILE A 18 11.68 -5.17 8.65
N GLN A 19 10.37 -4.89 8.71
CA GLN A 19 9.33 -5.89 8.48
C GLN A 19 9.36 -6.44 7.05
N GLU A 20 9.63 -5.60 6.06
CA GLU A 20 9.76 -5.98 4.66
C GLU A 20 11.00 -6.88 4.46
N ALA A 21 12.15 -6.48 5.01
CA ALA A 21 13.37 -7.29 4.97
C ALA A 21 13.20 -8.62 5.69
N VAL A 22 12.53 -8.66 6.84
CA VAL A 22 12.19 -9.91 7.54
C VAL A 22 11.21 -10.73 6.70
N GLY A 23 10.18 -10.13 6.10
CA GLY A 23 9.25 -10.83 5.21
C GLY A 23 9.95 -11.50 4.02
N ASP A 24 10.86 -10.77 3.37
CA ASP A 24 11.66 -11.27 2.24
C ASP A 24 12.69 -12.33 2.68
N LEU A 25 13.38 -12.12 3.80
CA LEU A 25 14.40 -13.04 4.32
C LEU A 25 13.82 -14.34 4.87
N THR A 26 12.69 -14.27 5.56
CA THR A 26 12.07 -15.45 6.19
C THR A 26 11.21 -16.23 5.19
N GLY A 27 10.90 -15.65 4.03
CA GLY A 27 10.09 -16.30 3.00
C GLY A 27 8.71 -16.73 3.52
N ASP A 28 8.14 -15.96 4.46
CA ASP A 28 6.97 -16.39 5.20
C ASP A 28 5.76 -16.42 4.26
N PRO A 29 5.19 -17.60 3.98
CA PRO A 29 4.12 -17.76 2.99
C PRO A 29 2.88 -16.93 3.36
N LYS A 30 2.69 -16.58 4.63
CA LYS A 30 1.62 -15.66 5.06
C LYS A 30 1.86 -14.23 4.59
N ALA A 31 3.08 -13.70 4.73
CA ALA A 31 3.40 -12.34 4.31
C ALA A 31 3.33 -12.19 2.77
N GLN A 32 3.79 -13.19 2.02
CA GLN A 32 3.61 -13.21 0.56
C GLN A 32 2.13 -13.33 0.16
N ALA A 33 1.35 -14.13 0.88
CA ALA A 33 -0.09 -14.25 0.61
C ALA A 33 -0.83 -12.93 0.88
N GLU A 34 -0.62 -12.31 2.04
CA GLU A 34 -1.19 -11.00 2.37
C GLU A 34 -0.73 -9.91 1.39
N GLY A 35 0.53 -9.93 0.96
CA GLY A 35 1.06 -9.00 -0.04
C GLY A 35 0.36 -9.15 -1.39
N LYS A 36 0.15 -10.38 -1.86
CA LYS A 36 -0.58 -10.67 -3.10
C LYS A 36 -2.06 -10.29 -3.00
N GLU A 37 -2.69 -10.55 -1.86
CA GLU A 37 -4.10 -10.20 -1.61
C GLU A 37 -4.31 -8.68 -1.63
N LYS A 38 -3.45 -7.92 -0.93
CA LYS A 38 -3.47 -6.46 -0.96
C LYS A 38 -3.22 -5.88 -2.35
N GLN A 39 -2.32 -6.49 -3.14
CA GLN A 39 -2.12 -6.07 -4.53
C GLN A 39 -3.35 -6.33 -5.41
N ALA A 40 -4.06 -7.45 -5.18
CA ALA A 40 -5.29 -7.76 -5.90
C ALA A 40 -6.40 -6.77 -5.56
N GLU A 41 -6.62 -6.48 -4.27
CA GLU A 41 -7.57 -5.46 -3.83
C GLU A 41 -7.26 -4.08 -4.41
N ALA A 42 -5.97 -3.69 -4.40
CA ALA A 42 -5.54 -2.40 -4.94
C ALA A 42 -5.85 -2.28 -6.44
N ARG A 43 -5.62 -3.33 -7.24
CA ARG A 43 -5.96 -3.36 -8.67
C ARG A 43 -7.46 -3.23 -8.91
N VAL A 44 -8.27 -3.95 -8.13
CA VAL A 44 -9.74 -3.87 -8.23
C VAL A 44 -10.21 -2.46 -7.90
N ARG A 45 -9.72 -1.86 -6.82
CA ARG A 45 -10.06 -0.47 -6.45
C ARG A 45 -9.66 0.53 -7.53
N HIS A 46 -8.43 0.45 -8.04
CA HIS A 46 -7.99 1.32 -9.13
C HIS A 46 -8.87 1.20 -10.37
N THR A 47 -9.23 -0.02 -10.77
CA THR A 47 -10.12 -0.23 -11.92
C THR A 47 -11.49 0.42 -11.69
N VAL A 48 -12.04 0.30 -10.49
CA VAL A 48 -13.33 0.93 -10.13
C VAL A 48 -13.22 2.45 -10.12
N GLU A 49 -12.12 3.00 -9.61
CA GLU A 49 -11.88 4.45 -9.61
C GLU A 49 -11.69 4.99 -11.03
N ASP A 50 -10.90 4.31 -11.88
CA ASP A 50 -10.69 4.69 -13.28
C ASP A 50 -12.03 4.75 -14.05
N VAL A 51 -12.88 3.72 -13.89
CA VAL A 51 -14.22 3.70 -14.49
C VAL A 51 -15.08 4.84 -13.98
N LYS A 52 -15.04 5.12 -12.68
CA LYS A 52 -15.81 6.22 -12.08
C LYS A 52 -15.35 7.58 -12.59
N ASP A 53 -14.04 7.77 -12.76
CA ASP A 53 -13.46 8.99 -13.32
C ASP A 53 -13.79 9.17 -14.81
N GLU A 54 -13.80 8.10 -15.61
CA GLU A 54 -14.28 8.16 -17.00
C GLU A 54 -15.75 8.54 -17.09
N VAL A 55 -16.61 7.91 -16.29
CA VAL A 55 -18.05 8.27 -16.25
C VAL A 55 -18.22 9.73 -15.84
N LYS A 56 -17.47 10.19 -14.84
CA LYS A 56 -17.53 11.59 -14.40
C LYS A 56 -17.12 12.56 -15.52
N LYS A 57 -16.06 12.25 -16.27
CA LYS A 57 -15.61 13.07 -17.43
C LYS A 57 -16.61 13.13 -18.58
N ILE A 58 -17.46 12.11 -18.74
CA ILE A 58 -18.50 12.08 -19.79
C ILE A 58 -19.74 12.88 -19.36
N VAL A 59 -20.01 12.93 -18.06
CA VAL A 59 -21.18 13.60 -17.48
C VAL A 59 -20.94 15.10 -17.21
N ASP A 60 -19.70 15.51 -16.99
CA ASP A 60 -19.25 16.92 -16.91
C ASP A 60 -19.15 17.55 -18.32
#